data_AF-A0A4Q3CNA4-F1
#
_entry.id   AF-A0A4Q3CNA4-F1
#
_cell.length_a   1.000
_cell.length_b   1.000
_cell.length_c   1.000
_cell.angle_alpha   90.00
_cell.angle_beta   90.00
_cell.angle_gamma   90.00
#
_symmetry.space_group_name_H-M   'P 1'
#
loop_
_entity.id
_entity.type
_entity.pdbx_description
1 polymer ?
#
loop_
_entity_poly.entity_id
_entity_poly.type
_entity_poly.pdbx_seq_one_letter_code
_entity_poly.pdbx_strand_id
1 'polypeptide(L)'
;MVEASARRRFGEGREPVRRATGGRGLVPVLDFICISDIRAIVALLLLCLVFFLPGFVNLPPIDREEVRFAQSTKQMVETDDYVDVKFQDEFQFRKPIGIYWLQSLTVEAAGVLGVPRPELRIWIYRIPSLLGAIGAVLLTYWAALPFVSRRGAILAAIMMCSSILLG
;
A
#
# COMPACT_ATOMS: atom_id res chain seq x y z
N MET A 1 9.96 48.53 51.57
CA MET A 1 11.04 47.60 51.18
C MET A 1 10.81 47.28 49.72
N VAL A 2 11.48 48.00 48.81
CA VAL A 2 11.25 47.89 47.35
C VAL A 2 12.21 46.83 46.82
N GLU A 3 11.69 45.69 46.38
CA GLU A 3 12.48 44.65 45.73
C GLU A 3 12.99 45.16 44.39
N ALA A 4 14.32 45.19 44.26
CA ALA A 4 15.01 45.57 43.04
C ALA A 4 14.84 44.46 41.99
N SER A 5 14.09 44.76 40.93
CA SER A 5 14.04 43.96 39.71
C SER A 5 15.43 43.83 39.10
N ALA A 6 15.94 42.60 39.03
CA ALA A 6 17.24 42.28 38.46
C ALA A 6 17.28 42.67 36.97
N ARG A 7 17.96 43.77 36.64
CA ARG A 7 18.27 44.16 35.26
C ARG A 7 19.22 43.12 34.66
N ARG A 8 18.73 42.30 33.73
CA ARG A 8 19.57 41.44 32.89
C ARG A 8 20.60 42.31 32.16
N ARG A 9 21.88 42.01 32.34
CA ARG A 9 23.00 42.71 31.69
C ARG A 9 23.08 42.27 30.22
N PHE A 10 23.08 43.24 29.32
CA PHE A 10 23.41 43.02 27.91
C PHE A 10 24.82 42.43 27.81
N GLY A 11 24.93 41.16 27.41
CA GLY A 11 26.21 40.44 27.34
C GLY A 11 26.24 39.09 28.08
N GLU A 12 25.16 38.68 28.76
CA GLU A 12 25.03 37.27 29.18
C GLU A 12 25.07 36.39 27.93
N GLY A 13 26.10 35.52 27.85
CA GLY A 13 26.27 34.59 26.74
C GLY A 13 24.97 33.82 26.52
N ARG A 14 24.54 33.74 25.26
CA ARG A 14 23.37 32.91 24.89
C ARG A 14 23.53 31.56 25.56
N GLU A 15 22.59 31.20 26.43
CA GLU A 15 22.55 29.84 26.98
C GLU A 15 22.70 28.86 25.82
N PRO A 16 23.53 27.81 25.95
CA PRO A 16 23.68 26.84 24.88
C PRO A 16 22.29 26.31 24.58
N VAL A 17 21.79 26.59 23.37
CA VAL A 17 20.49 26.11 22.89
C VAL A 17 20.48 24.63 23.19
N ARG A 18 19.65 24.23 24.17
CA ARG A 18 19.52 22.86 24.61
C ARG A 18 19.12 22.08 23.36
N ARG A 19 20.09 21.38 22.74
CA ARG A 19 19.85 20.58 21.54
C ARG A 19 18.67 19.69 21.91
N ALA A 20 17.54 19.88 21.24
CA ALA A 20 16.35 19.09 21.48
C ALA A 20 16.79 17.62 21.46
N THR A 21 16.72 16.98 22.62
CA THR A 21 17.14 15.61 22.82
C THR A 21 16.50 14.78 21.71
N GLY A 22 17.34 14.12 20.90
CA GLY A 22 16.88 13.29 19.78
C GLY A 22 15.70 12.44 20.23
N GLY A 23 14.56 12.63 19.55
CA GLY A 23 13.29 12.07 19.98
C GLY A 23 13.40 10.56 20.16
N ARG A 24 13.14 10.08 21.38
CA ARG A 24 13.16 8.66 21.78
C ARG A 24 12.09 7.79 21.10
N GLY A 25 11.41 8.29 20.06
CA GLY A 25 10.23 7.68 19.43
C GLY A 25 10.49 7.10 18.05
N LEU A 26 9.76 7.59 17.03
CA LEU A 26 9.79 7.09 15.65
C LEU A 26 11.02 7.53 14.84
N VAL A 27 11.79 8.49 15.34
CA VAL A 27 12.94 9.08 14.63
C VAL A 27 14.08 8.06 14.42
N PRO A 28 14.51 7.26 15.42
CA PRO A 28 15.53 6.23 15.22
C PRO A 28 15.07 5.11 14.28
N VAL A 29 13.77 4.81 14.24
CA VAL A 29 13.19 3.82 13.32
C VAL A 29 13.25 4.33 11.89
N LEU A 30 12.82 5.58 11.65
CA LEU A 30 12.96 6.22 10.35
C LEU A 30 14.44 6.30 9.92
N ASP A 31 15.33 6.63 10.85
CA ASP A 31 16.77 6.68 10.57
C ASP A 31 17.30 5.31 10.19
N PHE A 32 16.89 4.24 10.88
CA PHE A 32 17.27 2.87 10.54
C PHE A 32 16.79 2.43 9.15
N ILE A 33 15.54 2.80 8.80
CA ILE A 33 14.94 2.51 7.49
C ILE A 33 15.68 3.29 6.39
N CYS A 34 16.09 4.53 6.67
CA CYS A 34 16.80 5.38 5.71
C CYS A 34 18.23 4.94 5.40
N ILE A 35 18.81 3.98 6.16
CA ILE A 35 20.18 3.51 5.92
C ILE A 35 20.28 2.76 4.58
N SER A 36 19.24 2.08 4.12
CA SER A 36 19.28 1.28 2.88
C SER A 36 17.93 1.25 2.16
N ASP A 37 17.95 1.27 0.82
CA ASP A 37 16.73 1.16 0.00
C ASP A 37 16.02 -0.17 0.24
N ILE A 38 16.76 -1.25 0.48
CA ILE A 38 16.16 -2.55 0.78
C ILE A 38 15.39 -2.48 2.10
N ARG A 39 15.91 -1.78 3.11
CA ARG A 39 15.22 -1.59 4.38
C ARG A 39 13.98 -0.71 4.22
N ALA A 40 14.07 0.34 3.41
CA ALA A 40 12.93 1.17 3.04
C ALA A 40 11.82 0.37 2.35
N ILE A 41 12.18 -0.42 1.33
CA ILE A 41 11.24 -1.25 0.59
C ILE A 41 10.58 -2.30 1.50
N VAL A 42 11.37 -3.02 2.31
CA VAL A 42 10.83 -4.03 3.24
C VAL A 42 9.92 -3.40 4.29
N ALA A 43 10.29 -2.24 4.84
CA ALA A 43 9.45 -1.54 5.81
C ALA A 43 8.13 -1.07 5.18
N LEU A 44 8.18 -0.52 3.96
CA LEU A 44 6.98 -0.11 3.23
C LEU A 44 6.08 -1.30 2.88
N LEU A 45 6.67 -2.42 2.44
CA LEU A 45 5.94 -3.66 2.17
C LEU A 45 5.20 -4.15 3.42
N LEU A 46 5.90 -4.24 4.55
CA LEU A 46 5.27 -4.65 5.82
C LEU A 46 4.15 -3.70 6.22
N LEU A 47 4.34 -2.39 6.04
CA LEU A 47 3.31 -1.40 6.33
C LEU A 47 2.08 -1.58 5.44
N CYS A 48 2.27 -1.77 4.13
CA CYS A 48 1.18 -2.05 3.19
C CYS A 48 0.42 -3.32 3.59
N LEU A 49 1.12 -4.39 3.97
CA LEU A 49 0.46 -5.62 4.41
C LEU A 49 -0.36 -5.39 5.69
N VAL A 50 0.17 -4.67 6.68
CA VAL A 50 -0.57 -4.38 7.92
C VAL A 50 -1.83 -3.55 7.64
N PHE A 51 -1.77 -2.62 6.69
CA PHE A 51 -2.90 -1.74 6.37
C PHE A 51 -3.95 -2.43 5.48
N PHE A 52 -3.52 -3.18 4.47
CA PHE A 52 -4.42 -3.72 3.46
C PHE A 52 -4.95 -5.12 3.79
N LEU A 53 -4.15 -5.98 4.43
CA LEU A 53 -4.50 -7.38 4.66
C LEU A 53 -5.75 -7.59 5.55
N PRO A 54 -5.98 -6.79 6.62
CA PRO A 54 -7.19 -6.93 7.44
C PRO A 54 -8.48 -6.64 6.65
N GLY A 55 -8.48 -5.62 5.79
CA GLY A 55 -9.62 -5.29 4.92
C GLY A 55 -9.79 -6.29 3.79
N PHE A 56 -8.68 -6.76 3.22
CA PHE A 56 -8.66 -7.69 2.11
C PHE A 56 -9.38 -9.02 2.40
N VAL A 57 -9.19 -9.58 3.60
CA VAL A 57 -9.71 -10.91 3.99
C VAL A 57 -11.12 -10.83 4.61
N ASN A 58 -11.40 -9.80 5.41
CA ASN A 58 -12.63 -9.76 6.21
C ASN A 58 -13.80 -9.07 5.50
N LEU A 59 -13.53 -8.28 4.45
CA LEU A 59 -14.56 -7.49 3.81
C LEU A 59 -15.36 -8.36 2.83
N PRO A 60 -16.69 -8.52 3.01
CA PRO A 60 -17.53 -9.16 2.00
C PRO A 60 -17.50 -8.34 0.68
N PRO A 61 -17.97 -8.89 -0.44
CA PRO A 61 -18.11 -8.11 -1.67
C PRO A 61 -19.06 -6.95 -1.43
N ILE A 62 -18.54 -5.73 -1.48
CA ILE A 62 -19.36 -4.51 -1.29
C ILE A 62 -19.85 -3.99 -2.63
N ASP A 63 -19.06 -4.17 -3.69
CA ASP A 63 -19.36 -3.62 -5.01
C ASP A 63 -20.04 -4.67 -5.90
N ARG A 64 -21.09 -4.24 -6.60
CA ARG A 64 -21.73 -5.03 -7.65
C ARG A 64 -20.74 -5.38 -8.76
N GLU A 65 -19.83 -4.47 -9.09
CA GLU A 65 -18.83 -4.71 -10.12
C GLU A 65 -17.84 -5.79 -9.68
N GLU A 66 -17.45 -5.85 -8.41
CA GLU A 66 -16.57 -6.91 -7.88
C GLU A 66 -17.15 -8.31 -8.11
N VAL A 67 -18.44 -8.48 -7.82
CA VAL A 67 -19.14 -9.76 -8.04
C VAL A 67 -19.21 -10.10 -9.53
N ARG A 68 -19.38 -9.11 -10.40
CA ARG A 68 -19.39 -9.31 -11.86
C ARG A 68 -18.03 -9.73 -12.38
N PHE A 69 -16.95 -9.06 -11.96
CA PHE A 69 -15.58 -9.43 -12.34
C PHE A 69 -15.23 -10.85 -11.89
N ALA A 70 -15.58 -11.21 -10.65
CA ALA A 70 -15.33 -12.55 -10.12
C ALA A 70 -16.09 -13.63 -10.91
N GLN A 71 -17.37 -13.39 -11.22
CA GLN A 71 -18.18 -14.34 -11.99
C GLN A 71 -17.71 -14.46 -13.45
N SER A 72 -17.43 -13.35 -14.13
CA SER A 72 -16.91 -13.39 -15.50
C SER A 72 -15.56 -14.10 -15.59
N THR A 73 -14.64 -13.81 -14.66
CA THR A 73 -13.34 -14.49 -14.62
C THR A 73 -13.50 -15.98 -14.30
N LYS A 74 -14.42 -16.35 -13.41
CA LYS A 74 -14.74 -17.74 -13.15
C LYS A 74 -15.22 -18.46 -14.42
N GLN A 75 -16.16 -17.87 -15.16
CA GLN A 75 -16.63 -18.44 -16.43
C GLN A 75 -15.52 -18.54 -17.47
N MET A 76 -14.62 -17.56 -17.51
CA MET A 76 -13.45 -17.53 -18.38
C MET A 76 -12.53 -18.74 -18.12
N VAL A 77 -12.22 -19.02 -16.84
CA VAL A 77 -11.39 -20.16 -16.42
C VAL A 77 -12.12 -21.50 -16.61
N GLU A 78 -13.44 -21.55 -16.39
CA GLU A 78 -14.23 -22.78 -16.59
C GLU A 78 -14.42 -23.14 -18.07
N THR A 79 -14.45 -22.15 -18.96
CA THR A 79 -14.67 -22.33 -20.41
C THR A 79 -13.35 -22.39 -21.20
N ASP A 80 -12.23 -22.02 -20.57
CA ASP A 80 -10.90 -21.88 -21.19
C ASP A 80 -10.88 -20.87 -22.37
N ASP A 81 -11.82 -19.92 -22.36
CA ASP A 81 -11.98 -18.88 -23.37
C ASP A 81 -11.58 -17.52 -22.79
N TYR A 82 -10.31 -17.15 -22.98
CA TYR A 82 -9.73 -15.91 -22.43
C TYR A 82 -9.89 -14.69 -23.34
N VAL A 83 -10.65 -14.80 -24.44
CA VAL A 83 -10.86 -13.70 -25.39
C VAL A 83 -12.27 -13.13 -25.24
N ASP A 84 -13.27 -14.02 -25.15
CA ASP A 84 -14.67 -13.63 -25.06
C ASP A 84 -15.15 -13.58 -23.61
N VAL A 85 -14.94 -12.42 -22.98
CA VAL A 85 -15.40 -12.18 -21.61
C VAL A 85 -16.93 -12.09 -21.57
N LYS A 86 -17.57 -13.08 -20.95
CA LYS A 86 -19.02 -13.14 -20.73
C LYS A 86 -19.35 -12.90 -19.26
N PHE A 87 -20.52 -12.30 -19.03
CA PHE A 87 -21.18 -12.32 -17.74
C PHE A 87 -22.52 -13.01 -17.95
N GLN A 88 -22.61 -14.27 -17.50
CA GLN A 88 -23.76 -15.12 -17.81
C GLN A 88 -23.90 -15.28 -19.33
N ASP A 89 -25.02 -14.86 -19.91
CA ASP A 89 -25.31 -15.01 -21.34
C ASP A 89 -24.92 -13.77 -22.16
N GLU A 90 -24.46 -12.69 -21.52
CA GLU A 90 -24.13 -11.42 -22.19
C GLU A 90 -22.61 -11.20 -22.30
N PHE A 91 -22.15 -10.73 -23.46
CA PHE A 91 -20.76 -10.31 -23.65
C PHE A 91 -20.50 -8.97 -22.96
N GLN A 92 -19.42 -8.88 -22.20
CA GLN A 92 -19.07 -7.68 -21.43
C GLN A 92 -17.76 -7.03 -21.92
N PHE A 93 -17.80 -6.38 -23.09
CA PHE A 93 -16.68 -5.62 -23.65
C PHE A 93 -16.51 -4.20 -23.08
N ARG A 94 -17.09 -3.92 -21.91
CA ARG A 94 -17.04 -2.58 -21.29
C ARG A 94 -15.71 -2.27 -20.59
N LYS A 95 -14.87 -3.27 -20.36
CA LYS A 95 -13.63 -3.16 -19.60
C LYS A 95 -12.48 -3.82 -20.37
N PRO A 96 -11.25 -3.30 -20.25
CA PRO A 96 -10.10 -3.91 -20.92
C PRO A 96 -9.87 -5.33 -20.40
N ILE A 97 -9.53 -6.23 -21.31
CA ILE A 97 -9.42 -7.67 -21.01
C ILE A 97 -8.27 -7.99 -20.04
N GLY A 98 -7.24 -7.15 -19.98
CA GLY A 98 -6.04 -7.41 -19.19
C GLY A 98 -6.29 -7.60 -17.69
N ILE A 99 -7.33 -7.00 -17.12
CA ILE A 99 -7.69 -7.23 -15.70
C ILE A 99 -8.20 -8.66 -15.49
N TYR A 100 -9.00 -9.18 -16.42
CA TYR A 100 -9.51 -10.54 -16.34
C TYR A 100 -8.37 -11.56 -16.47
N TRP A 101 -7.37 -11.29 -17.32
CA TRP A 101 -6.17 -12.14 -17.42
C TRP A 101 -5.35 -12.16 -16.13
N LEU A 102 -5.17 -11.01 -15.48
CA LEU A 102 -4.47 -10.96 -14.19
C LEU A 102 -5.24 -11.73 -13.10
N GLN A 103 -6.57 -11.64 -13.12
CA GLN A 103 -7.42 -12.37 -12.19
C GLN A 103 -7.42 -13.89 -12.49
N SER A 104 -7.52 -14.32 -13.75
CA SER A 104 -7.47 -15.74 -14.11
C SER A 104 -6.14 -16.37 -13.77
N LEU A 105 -5.03 -15.67 -14.06
CA LEU A 105 -3.68 -16.10 -13.66
C LEU A 105 -3.60 -16.32 -12.14
N THR A 106 -4.23 -15.44 -11.36
CA THR A 106 -4.23 -15.58 -9.90
C THR A 106 -5.05 -16.80 -9.45
N VAL A 107 -6.20 -17.04 -10.07
CA VAL A 107 -7.07 -18.21 -9.78
C VAL A 107 -6.36 -19.51 -10.15
N GLU A 108 -5.73 -19.57 -11.33
CA GLU A 108 -4.95 -20.72 -11.80
C GLU A 108 -3.75 -20.98 -10.88
N ALA A 109 -2.98 -19.93 -10.54
CA ALA A 109 -1.85 -20.05 -9.62
C ALA A 109 -2.29 -20.56 -8.24
N ALA A 110 -3.44 -20.10 -7.73
CA ALA A 110 -4.00 -20.62 -6.49
C ALA A 110 -4.42 -22.10 -6.59
N GLY A 111 -4.95 -22.51 -7.75
CA GLY A 111 -5.24 -23.91 -8.05
C GLY A 111 -3.98 -24.79 -8.03
N VAL A 112 -2.89 -24.34 -8.67
CA VAL A 112 -1.59 -25.04 -8.67
C VAL A 112 -0.99 -25.11 -7.26
N LEU A 113 -1.18 -24.08 -6.44
CA LEU A 113 -0.76 -24.04 -5.03
C LEU A 113 -1.61 -24.93 -4.10
N GLY A 114 -2.62 -25.63 -4.63
CA GLY A 114 -3.44 -26.56 -3.87
C GLY A 114 -4.53 -25.89 -3.02
N VAL A 115 -4.89 -24.64 -3.31
CA VAL A 115 -6.01 -23.97 -2.64
C VAL A 115 -7.31 -24.64 -3.07
N PRO A 116 -8.14 -25.17 -2.14
CA PRO A 116 -9.38 -25.81 -2.52
C PRO A 116 -10.40 -24.77 -3.01
N ARG A 117 -10.93 -25.00 -4.22
CA ARG A 117 -11.97 -24.22 -4.93
C ARG A 117 -11.60 -22.73 -5.03
N PRO A 118 -10.51 -22.40 -5.73
CA PRO A 118 -10.04 -21.02 -5.84
C PRO A 118 -11.10 -20.10 -6.48
N GLU A 119 -11.91 -20.61 -7.41
CA GLU A 119 -12.96 -19.84 -8.07
C GLU A 119 -14.10 -19.37 -7.14
N LEU A 120 -14.23 -19.95 -5.94
CA LEU A 120 -15.23 -19.54 -4.94
C LEU A 120 -14.67 -18.50 -3.94
N ARG A 121 -13.36 -18.23 -3.98
CA ARG A 121 -12.68 -17.40 -3.00
C ARG A 121 -12.48 -15.99 -3.54
N ILE A 122 -13.38 -15.09 -3.16
CA ILE A 122 -13.40 -13.69 -3.60
C ILE A 122 -12.06 -12.97 -3.37
N TRP A 123 -11.37 -13.26 -2.26
CA TRP A 123 -10.07 -12.65 -1.95
C TRP A 123 -9.00 -12.93 -3.01
N ILE A 124 -9.09 -14.04 -3.75
CA ILE A 124 -8.11 -14.36 -4.81
C ILE A 124 -8.22 -13.34 -5.94
N TYR A 125 -9.44 -12.94 -6.31
CA TYR A 125 -9.68 -11.93 -7.35
C TYR A 125 -9.20 -10.52 -6.98
N ARG A 126 -8.89 -10.28 -5.69
CA ARG A 126 -8.36 -9.01 -5.18
C ARG A 126 -6.82 -8.94 -5.20
N ILE A 127 -6.13 -10.08 -5.36
CA ILE A 127 -4.64 -10.11 -5.33
C ILE A 127 -4.02 -9.19 -6.40
N PRO A 128 -4.51 -9.13 -7.65
CA PRO A 128 -3.98 -8.19 -8.64
C PRO A 128 -4.03 -6.74 -8.17
N SER A 129 -5.14 -6.33 -7.54
CA SER A 129 -5.31 -4.98 -6.99
C SER A 129 -4.37 -4.72 -5.82
N LEU A 130 -4.19 -5.70 -4.92
CA LEU A 130 -3.24 -5.60 -3.80
C LEU A 130 -1.79 -5.42 -4.29
N LEU A 131 -1.40 -6.19 -5.30
CA LEU A 131 -0.08 -6.06 -5.94
C LEU A 131 0.08 -4.70 -6.62
N GLY A 132 -0.98 -4.20 -7.27
CA GLY A 132 -1.01 -2.86 -7.85
C GLY A 132 -0.84 -1.76 -6.79
N ALA A 133 -1.53 -1.88 -5.65
CA ALA A 133 -1.42 -0.93 -4.55
C ALA A 133 -0.01 -0.90 -3.93
N ILE A 134 0.56 -2.09 -3.66
CA ILE A 134 1.95 -2.22 -3.21
C ILE A 134 2.91 -1.61 -4.24
N GLY A 135 2.70 -1.93 -5.51
CA GLY A 135 3.48 -1.37 -6.62
C GLY A 135 3.41 0.15 -6.67
N ALA A 136 2.23 0.74 -6.49
CA ALA A 136 2.04 2.19 -6.45
C ALA A 136 2.80 2.85 -5.30
N VAL A 137 2.81 2.24 -4.11
CA VAL A 137 3.59 2.74 -2.95
C VAL A 137 5.09 2.68 -3.23
N LEU A 138 5.57 1.56 -3.77
CA LEU A 138 6.99 1.39 -4.11
C LEU A 138 7.43 2.31 -5.26
N LEU A 139 6.58 2.49 -6.27
CA LEU A 139 6.82 3.44 -7.37
C LEU A 139 6.82 4.88 -6.87
N THR A 140 5.96 5.22 -5.91
CA THR A 140 5.97 6.53 -5.25
C THR A 140 7.29 6.77 -4.54
N TYR A 141 7.79 5.78 -3.79
CA TYR A 141 9.12 5.86 -3.18
C TYR A 141 10.21 6.07 -4.24
N TRP A 142 10.23 5.22 -5.27
CA TRP A 142 11.24 5.27 -6.34
C TRP A 142 11.21 6.59 -7.12
N ALA A 143 10.02 7.07 -7.49
CA ALA A 143 9.85 8.32 -8.21
C ALA A 143 10.19 9.54 -7.35
N ALA A 144 10.06 9.47 -6.02
CA ALA A 144 10.42 10.55 -5.11
C ALA A 144 11.93 10.65 -4.85
N LEU A 145 12.68 9.55 -4.94
CA LEU A 145 14.14 9.52 -4.74
C LEU A 145 14.94 10.59 -5.51
N PRO A 146 14.66 10.89 -6.80
CA PRO A 146 15.39 11.93 -7.53
C PRO A 146 15.02 13.37 -7.11
N PHE A 147 13.86 13.59 -6.48
CA PHE A 147 13.38 14.95 -6.15
C PHE A 147 13.59 15.34 -4.69
N VAL A 148 13.60 14.37 -3.77
CA VAL A 148 13.66 14.62 -2.33
C VAL A 148 14.69 13.73 -1.64
N SER A 149 15.08 14.13 -0.42
CA SER A 149 15.91 13.26 0.44
C SER A 149 15.22 11.91 0.70
N ARG A 150 16.01 10.87 0.99
CA ARG A 150 15.49 9.51 1.26
C ARG A 150 14.40 9.47 2.35
N ARG A 151 14.57 10.30 3.40
CA ARG A 151 13.56 10.50 4.45
C ARG A 151 12.24 11.05 3.86
N GLY A 152 12.33 12.05 2.98
CA GLY A 152 11.18 12.60 2.28
C GLY A 152 10.48 11.59 1.37
N ALA A 153 11.24 10.76 0.65
CA ALA A 153 10.69 9.73 -0.23
C ALA A 153 9.92 8.65 0.57
N ILE A 154 10.46 8.22 1.72
CA ILE A 154 9.76 7.28 2.62
C ILE A 154 8.46 7.90 3.16
N LEU A 155 8.50 9.16 3.59
CA LEU A 155 7.29 9.84 4.08
C LEU A 155 6.22 9.97 2.98
N ALA A 156 6.61 10.29 1.74
CA ALA A 156 5.69 10.33 0.61
C ALA A 156 5.04 8.96 0.36
N ALA A 157 5.82 7.88 0.41
CA ALA A 157 5.30 6.52 0.26
C ALA A 157 4.39 6.10 1.42
N ILE A 158 4.70 6.49 2.66
CA ILE A 158 3.82 6.26 3.82
C ILE A 158 2.50 7.03 3.66
N MET A 159 2.55 8.28 3.20
CA MET A 159 1.33 9.06 2.92
C MET A 159 0.46 8.38 1.85
N MET A 160 1.08 7.88 0.77
CA MET A 160 0.38 7.10 -0.24
C MET A 160 -0.23 5.84 0.37
N CYS A 161 0.53 5.06 1.16
CA CYS A 161 0.03 3.87 1.85
C CYS A 161 -1.15 4.14 2.79
N SER A 162 -1.18 5.31 3.43
CA SER A 162 -2.26 5.72 4.35
C SER A 162 -3.52 6.22 3.64
N SER A 163 -3.48 6.38 2.32
CA SER A 163 -4.63 6.87 1.56
C SER A 163 -5.68 5.77 1.44
N ILE A 164 -6.86 6.03 2.01
CA ILE A 164 -8.01 5.10 2.12
C ILE A 164 -8.45 4.52 0.76
N LEU A 165 -8.13 5.20 -0.35
CA LEU A 165 -8.58 4.86 -1.69
C LEU A 165 -7.85 3.66 -2.34
N LEU A 166 -6.77 3.15 -1.74
CA LEU A 166 -5.93 2.10 -2.33
C LEU A 166 -6.33 0.67 -1.95
N GLY A 167 -7.25 0.49 -1.00
CA GLY A 167 -7.68 -0.80 -0.46
C GLY A 167 -9.10 -1.18 -0.85
#